data_AF-A0A3Q0GUU7-F1
#
_entry.id   AF-A0A3Q0GUU7-F1
#
_cell.length_a   1.000
_cell.length_b   1.000
_cell.length_c   1.000
_cell.angle_alpha   90.00
_cell.angle_beta   90.00
_cell.angle_gamma   90.00
#
_symmetry.space_group_name_H-M   'P 1'
#
loop_
_entity.id
_entity.type
_entity.pdbx_description
1 polymer ?
#
loop_
_entity_poly.entity_id
_entity_poly.type
_entity_poly.pdbx_seq_one_letter_code
_entity_poly.pdbx_strand_id
1 'polypeptide(L)'
;MVPRLPWTTQQSSATAETGSSAGPQGKALRLVPFQLLPDSCSWLHPPPCKEQLCGTSDFCWPQRWHRREGGPDPELNSNLANIIEQCRNNNMPKASIEMAIKGVDKEKSTTYVLYTARGPGRSALVIEILTDNTRRTQQEIRLLLSRNGAVITDGVRHLFDQKGVVTVKDREQRSVSLEQALELAVEAGAEDVQESEDEEEQEVLKFLCDVSVLHQVRKKLDAQGLQSLSAGLEFIPNTTVELSEEEMKQSSELLMVLGNCQDVIRIYDNIQ
;
A
#
# COMPACT_ATOMS: atom_id res chain seq x y z
N MET A 1 -59.30 -22.49 -3.43
CA MET A 1 -59.13 -23.83 -2.83
C MET A 1 -57.65 -24.03 -2.56
N VAL A 2 -57.26 -23.84 -1.31
CA VAL A 2 -55.89 -24.06 -0.81
C VAL A 2 -55.98 -25.28 0.11
N PRO A 3 -55.20 -26.35 -0.10
CA PRO A 3 -55.05 -27.37 0.92
C PRO A 3 -53.82 -27.06 1.78
N ARG A 4 -54.09 -26.85 3.07
CA ARG A 4 -53.13 -27.00 4.18
C ARG A 4 -53.00 -28.48 4.55
N LEU A 5 -51.91 -28.77 5.27
CA LEU A 5 -51.64 -29.88 6.23
C LEU A 5 -50.58 -30.90 5.75
N PRO A 6 -49.86 -31.61 6.66
CA PRO A 6 -49.58 -31.34 8.08
C PRO A 6 -48.09 -31.51 8.48
N TRP A 7 -47.80 -31.10 9.72
CA TRP A 7 -46.61 -31.43 10.50
C TRP A 7 -46.36 -32.93 10.66
N THR A 8 -45.09 -33.33 10.60
CA THR A 8 -44.59 -34.52 11.31
C THR A 8 -43.24 -34.21 11.93
N THR A 9 -43.22 -34.25 13.26
CA THR A 9 -42.06 -34.26 14.14
C THR A 9 -41.43 -35.65 14.12
N GLN A 10 -40.12 -35.74 13.90
CA GLN A 10 -39.35 -36.86 14.45
C GLN A 10 -38.00 -36.37 14.97
N GLN A 11 -37.84 -36.50 16.28
CA GLN A 11 -36.62 -36.33 17.04
C GLN A 11 -35.68 -37.50 16.77
N SER A 12 -34.38 -37.23 16.63
CA SER A 12 -33.36 -38.11 17.20
C SER A 12 -32.30 -37.27 17.91
N SER A 13 -32.22 -37.50 19.21
CA SER A 13 -31.14 -37.22 20.17
C SER A 13 -29.75 -37.55 19.59
N ALA A 14 -28.80 -36.62 19.58
CA ALA A 14 -27.87 -36.26 20.67
C ALA A 14 -26.67 -37.21 20.79
N THR A 15 -25.48 -36.69 20.46
CA THR A 15 -24.27 -36.84 21.29
C THR A 15 -23.43 -35.58 21.12
N ALA A 16 -23.08 -34.98 22.26
CA ALA A 16 -22.16 -33.88 22.39
C ALA A 16 -20.73 -34.41 22.38
N GLU A 17 -19.83 -33.72 21.67
CA GLU A 17 -18.41 -33.73 22.01
C GLU A 17 -17.91 -32.28 22.09
N THR A 18 -17.34 -32.01 23.25
CA THR A 18 -16.61 -30.83 23.68
C THR A 18 -15.27 -30.72 22.98
N GLY A 19 -14.84 -29.52 22.57
CA GLY A 19 -13.46 -29.35 22.12
C GLY A 19 -13.07 -27.97 21.62
N SER A 20 -12.68 -27.12 22.56
CA SER A 20 -11.54 -26.18 22.47
C SER A 20 -11.53 -25.04 21.44
N SER A 21 -11.39 -23.84 22.01
CA SER A 21 -11.02 -22.56 21.43
C SER A 21 -9.83 -22.57 20.46
N ALA A 22 -9.94 -21.80 19.37
CA ALA A 22 -8.84 -21.04 18.78
C ALA A 22 -9.39 -19.87 17.95
N GLY A 23 -8.98 -18.65 18.30
CA GLY A 23 -9.10 -17.44 17.46
C GLY A 23 -8.04 -17.42 16.34
N PRO A 24 -7.93 -16.30 15.62
CA PRO A 24 -7.77 -16.24 14.16
C PRO A 24 -6.33 -16.46 13.69
N GLN A 25 -6.16 -17.02 12.48
CA GLN A 25 -4.90 -16.93 11.74
C GLN A 25 -5.15 -16.11 10.48
N GLY A 26 -4.80 -14.81 10.53
CA GLY A 26 -4.48 -14.06 9.32
C GLY A 26 -3.16 -14.58 8.80
N LYS A 27 -3.15 -15.11 7.57
CA LYS A 27 -1.94 -15.59 6.91
C LYS A 27 -1.93 -15.20 5.44
N ALA A 28 -0.83 -14.55 5.10
CA ALA A 28 -0.08 -14.63 3.85
C ALA A 28 -0.75 -14.10 2.57
N LEU A 29 -0.26 -12.93 2.16
CA LEU A 29 -0.04 -12.57 0.76
C LEU A 29 0.59 -13.78 0.04
N ARG A 30 -0.10 -14.29 -0.99
CA ARG A 30 0.43 -15.36 -1.86
C ARG A 30 1.06 -14.73 -3.10
N LEU A 31 2.39 -14.76 -3.16
CA LEU A 31 3.14 -14.67 -4.41
C LEU A 31 2.94 -15.97 -5.21
N VAL A 32 2.62 -15.84 -6.49
CA VAL A 32 2.47 -16.96 -7.43
C VAL A 32 3.88 -17.42 -7.86
N PRO A 33 4.23 -18.71 -7.72
CA PRO A 33 5.56 -19.18 -8.09
C PRO A 33 5.69 -19.32 -9.61
N PHE A 34 6.68 -18.65 -10.19
CA PHE A 34 7.07 -18.81 -11.59
C PHE A 34 7.86 -20.11 -11.76
N GLN A 35 7.18 -21.21 -12.12
CA GLN A 35 7.84 -22.45 -12.50
C GLN A 35 8.44 -22.35 -13.89
N LEU A 36 9.77 -22.48 -13.98
CA LEU A 36 10.53 -22.66 -15.20
C LEU A 36 10.18 -24.01 -15.86
N LEU A 37 9.72 -23.98 -17.11
CA LEU A 37 9.68 -25.13 -18.03
C LEU A 37 10.20 -24.71 -19.43
N PRO A 38 10.76 -25.66 -20.21
CA PRO A 38 11.90 -25.40 -21.09
C PRO A 38 11.54 -24.99 -22.53
N ASP A 39 12.54 -24.30 -23.10
CA ASP A 39 12.81 -23.99 -24.51
C ASP A 39 12.00 -24.73 -25.59
N SER A 40 11.18 -23.99 -26.34
CA SER A 40 11.17 -24.01 -27.83
C SER A 40 10.04 -23.14 -28.42
N CYS A 41 10.33 -22.54 -29.59
CA CYS A 41 9.42 -21.84 -30.52
C CYS A 41 9.13 -20.32 -30.31
N SER A 42 10.15 -19.53 -30.66
CA SER A 42 10.17 -18.53 -31.75
C SER A 42 8.91 -17.71 -32.11
N TRP A 43 9.11 -16.38 -32.06
CA TRP A 43 8.37 -15.27 -32.70
C TRP A 43 7.13 -14.70 -32.00
N LEU A 44 7.37 -13.83 -31.01
CA LEU A 44 6.88 -12.44 -30.95
C LEU A 44 7.48 -11.81 -29.69
N HIS A 45 8.62 -11.12 -29.82
CA HIS A 45 9.20 -10.36 -28.73
C HIS A 45 8.27 -9.20 -28.36
N PRO A 46 7.73 -9.11 -27.13
CA PRO A 46 7.26 -7.83 -26.62
C PRO A 46 8.47 -6.87 -26.49
N PRO A 47 8.31 -5.56 -26.78
CA PRO A 47 9.39 -4.62 -26.59
C PRO A 47 9.81 -4.59 -25.11
N PRO A 48 11.09 -4.30 -24.81
CA PRO A 48 11.62 -4.33 -23.45
C PRO A 48 10.86 -3.31 -22.60
N CYS A 49 9.97 -3.81 -21.74
CA CYS A 49 9.19 -3.00 -20.84
C CYS A 49 10.03 -2.75 -19.57
N LYS A 50 10.38 -1.47 -19.35
CA LYS A 50 10.78 -0.87 -18.07
C LYS A 50 11.90 -1.54 -17.26
N GLU A 51 13.15 -1.33 -17.67
CA GLU A 51 14.26 -1.30 -16.70
C GLU A 51 15.09 0.00 -16.76
N GLN A 52 14.95 0.82 -17.81
CA GLN A 52 15.86 1.97 -18.01
C GLN A 52 15.23 3.36 -17.99
N LEU A 53 13.90 3.49 -17.93
CA LEU A 53 13.24 4.81 -17.95
C LEU A 53 12.39 5.12 -16.70
N CYS A 54 12.11 4.14 -15.83
CA CYS A 54 11.34 4.34 -14.58
C CYS A 54 12.20 4.88 -13.41
N GLY A 55 13.52 4.70 -13.45
CA GLY A 55 14.39 4.90 -12.28
C GLY A 55 14.53 6.33 -11.74
N THR A 56 13.97 7.36 -12.38
CA THR A 56 14.08 8.76 -11.90
C THR A 56 12.74 9.40 -11.52
N SER A 57 11.62 8.97 -12.10
CA SER A 57 10.29 9.48 -11.78
C SER A 57 9.81 8.94 -10.43
N ASP A 58 9.99 7.64 -10.22
CA ASP A 58 9.38 6.92 -9.10
C ASP A 58 9.97 7.37 -7.76
N PHE A 59 11.24 7.78 -7.76
CA PHE A 59 11.93 8.37 -6.61
C PHE A 59 11.69 9.88 -6.44
N CYS A 60 11.27 10.59 -7.48
CA CYS A 60 11.02 12.04 -7.42
C CYS A 60 9.71 12.36 -6.68
N TRP A 61 8.74 11.45 -6.68
CA TRP A 61 7.44 11.63 -6.02
C TRP A 61 7.48 11.52 -4.51
N PRO A 62 8.08 10.48 -3.90
CA PRO A 62 8.33 10.45 -2.47
C PRO A 62 9.09 11.70 -2.01
N GLN A 63 10.09 12.16 -2.77
CA GLN A 63 10.80 13.39 -2.46
C GLN A 63 9.87 14.61 -2.44
N ARG A 64 9.04 14.82 -3.48
CA ARG A 64 8.07 15.94 -3.52
C ARG A 64 7.06 15.88 -2.37
N TRP A 65 6.57 14.69 -2.03
CA TRP A 65 5.60 14.46 -0.96
C TRP A 65 6.19 14.79 0.42
N HIS A 66 7.29 14.15 0.78
CA HIS A 66 7.90 14.31 2.09
C HIS A 66 8.46 15.72 2.27
N ARG A 67 8.91 16.38 1.20
CA ARG A 67 9.28 17.80 1.22
C ARG A 67 8.10 18.73 1.54
N ARG A 68 6.89 18.40 1.10
CA ARG A 68 5.67 19.16 1.42
C ARG A 68 5.26 18.97 2.88
N GLU A 69 5.39 17.74 3.40
CA GLU A 69 5.02 17.43 4.78
C GLU A 69 6.02 17.99 5.82
N GLY A 70 7.32 17.97 5.52
CA GLY A 70 8.38 18.31 6.48
C GLY A 70 9.37 19.40 6.05
N GLY A 71 9.18 20.02 4.89
CA GLY A 71 10.07 21.07 4.37
C GLY A 71 11.22 20.56 3.48
N PRO A 72 11.93 21.49 2.78
CA PRO A 72 12.99 21.19 1.82
C PRO A 72 14.33 20.77 2.41
N ASP A 73 14.51 20.92 3.71
CA ASP A 73 15.77 20.67 4.38
C ASP A 73 15.83 19.21 4.90
N PRO A 74 16.71 18.36 4.34
CA PRO A 74 16.85 16.98 4.79
C PRO A 74 17.41 16.86 6.22
N GLU A 75 18.09 17.87 6.76
CA GLU A 75 18.55 17.84 8.16
C GLU A 75 17.39 18.01 9.15
N LEU A 76 16.34 18.72 8.73
CA LEU A 76 15.13 18.96 9.53
C LEU A 76 14.02 17.93 9.25
N ASN A 77 14.11 17.22 8.11
CA ASN A 77 13.11 16.27 7.64
C ASN A 77 13.72 14.88 7.43
N SER A 78 13.66 14.06 8.48
CA SER A 78 14.22 12.71 8.48
C SER A 78 13.55 11.75 7.47
N ASN A 79 12.30 12.01 7.06
CA ASN A 79 11.67 11.26 5.96
C ASN A 79 12.33 11.58 4.62
N LEU A 80 12.59 12.87 4.36
CA LEU A 80 13.30 13.29 3.15
C LEU A 80 14.74 12.78 3.15
N ALA A 81 15.41 12.77 4.30
CA ALA A 81 16.75 12.20 4.45
C ALA A 81 16.80 10.72 4.07
N ASN A 82 15.89 9.90 4.61
CA ASN A 82 15.80 8.47 4.30
C ASN A 82 15.58 8.22 2.81
N ILE A 83 14.73 9.02 2.17
CA ILE A 83 14.47 8.89 0.72
C ILE A 83 15.69 9.30 -0.10
N ILE A 84 16.41 10.35 0.30
CA ILE A 84 17.66 10.73 -0.36
C ILE A 84 18.69 9.60 -0.26
N GLU A 85 18.76 8.91 0.89
CA GLU A 85 19.62 7.74 1.06
C GLU A 85 19.19 6.57 0.16
N GLN A 86 17.90 6.24 0.11
CA GLN A 86 17.37 5.22 -0.80
C GLN A 86 17.68 5.55 -2.27
N CYS A 87 17.51 6.81 -2.67
CA CYS A 87 17.83 7.24 -4.04
C CYS A 87 19.33 7.08 -4.34
N ARG A 88 20.20 7.39 -3.37
CA ARG A 88 21.65 7.17 -3.52
C ARG A 88 21.99 5.70 -3.64
N ASN A 89 21.33 4.84 -2.87
CA ASN A 89 21.50 3.38 -2.94
C ASN A 89 21.07 2.83 -4.31
N ASN A 90 20.02 3.41 -4.90
CA ASN A 90 19.53 3.06 -6.23
C ASN A 90 20.26 3.78 -7.37
N ASN A 91 21.51 4.22 -7.14
CA ASN A 91 22.38 4.85 -8.13
C ASN A 91 21.80 6.11 -8.82
N MET A 92 20.89 6.84 -8.15
CA MET A 92 20.41 8.12 -8.69
C MET A 92 21.52 9.17 -8.70
N PRO A 93 21.73 9.89 -9.82
CA PRO A 93 22.70 10.99 -9.88
C PRO A 93 22.36 12.09 -8.87
N LYS A 94 23.37 12.56 -8.13
CA LYS A 94 23.22 13.65 -7.14
C LYS A 94 22.55 14.90 -7.73
N ALA A 95 22.88 15.24 -8.97
CA ALA A 95 22.27 16.36 -9.68
C ALA A 95 20.75 16.21 -9.84
N SER A 96 20.25 15.00 -10.11
CA SER A 96 18.81 14.72 -10.23
C SER A 96 18.10 14.84 -8.89
N ILE A 97 18.71 14.33 -7.81
CA ILE A 97 18.19 14.47 -6.44
C ILE A 97 18.13 15.95 -6.04
N GLU A 98 19.21 16.70 -6.25
CA GLU A 98 19.24 18.14 -5.96
C GLU A 98 18.24 18.93 -6.80
N MET A 99 18.04 18.57 -8.07
CA MET A 99 17.03 19.20 -8.92
C MET A 99 15.61 18.91 -8.44
N ALA A 100 15.32 17.70 -7.98
CA ALA A 100 14.03 17.37 -7.39
C ALA A 100 13.78 18.10 -6.05
N ILE A 101 14.84 18.35 -5.28
CA ILE A 101 14.78 19.17 -4.05
C ILE A 101 14.58 20.66 -4.38
N LYS A 102 15.38 21.21 -5.31
CA LYS A 102 15.40 22.64 -5.70
C LYS A 102 14.27 23.06 -6.64
N GLY A 103 13.66 22.11 -7.36
CA GLY A 103 12.76 22.37 -8.49
C GLY A 103 11.46 23.12 -8.17
N VAL A 104 11.13 23.35 -6.90
CA VAL A 104 9.83 23.92 -6.52
C VAL A 104 9.83 25.42 -6.25
N ASP A 105 10.99 26.08 -6.14
CA ASP A 105 11.02 27.55 -6.07
C ASP A 105 10.47 28.23 -7.35
N LYS A 106 10.22 27.45 -8.42
CA LYS A 106 9.67 27.93 -9.69
C LYS A 106 8.39 27.21 -10.15
N GLU A 107 7.89 26.21 -9.44
CA GLU A 107 6.80 25.35 -9.93
C GLU A 107 5.44 25.72 -9.31
N LYS A 108 4.40 25.71 -10.14
CA LYS A 108 3.00 26.06 -9.80
C LYS A 108 2.55 25.35 -8.52
N SER A 109 1.68 25.98 -7.73
CA SER A 109 1.11 25.40 -6.51
C SER A 109 0.58 23.99 -6.76
N THR A 110 1.29 22.97 -6.27
CA THR A 110 0.84 21.59 -6.36
C THR A 110 -0.27 21.35 -5.35
N THR A 111 -1.34 20.72 -5.81
CA THR A 111 -2.55 20.44 -5.04
C THR A 111 -2.59 18.94 -4.75
N TYR A 112 -2.70 18.61 -3.47
CA TYR A 112 -2.99 17.24 -3.05
C TYR A 112 -4.49 16.99 -3.11
N VAL A 113 -4.88 15.89 -3.76
CA VAL A 113 -6.28 15.49 -3.94
C VAL A 113 -6.39 13.99 -3.67
N LEU A 114 -7.46 13.60 -3.00
CA LEU A 114 -7.83 12.22 -2.80
C LEU A 114 -9.03 11.91 -3.69
N TYR A 115 -8.90 10.90 -4.56
CA TYR A 115 -10.03 10.30 -5.24
C TYR A 115 -10.31 8.93 -4.68
N THR A 116 -11.58 8.62 -4.56
CA THR A 116 -12.04 7.29 -4.19
C THR A 116 -12.81 6.68 -5.36
N ALA A 117 -12.65 5.37 -5.57
CA ALA A 117 -13.26 4.67 -6.70
C ALA A 117 -13.71 3.26 -6.30
N ARG A 118 -14.66 2.71 -7.06
CA ARG A 118 -14.94 1.28 -7.06
C ARG A 118 -14.36 0.64 -8.30
N GLY A 119 -13.58 -0.43 -8.09
CA GLY A 119 -13.00 -1.25 -9.14
C GLY A 119 -13.82 -2.51 -9.44
N PRO A 120 -13.25 -3.43 -10.23
CA PRO A 120 -13.81 -4.75 -10.50
C PRO A 120 -14.14 -5.53 -9.21
N GLY A 121 -15.15 -6.40 -9.26
CA GLY A 121 -15.63 -7.17 -8.10
C GLY A 121 -16.06 -6.32 -6.89
N ARG A 122 -16.44 -5.06 -7.12
CA ARG A 122 -16.82 -4.09 -6.07
C ARG A 122 -15.68 -3.78 -5.08
N SER A 123 -14.43 -4.01 -5.49
CA SER A 123 -13.26 -3.50 -4.78
C SER A 123 -13.34 -1.99 -4.59
N ALA A 124 -12.71 -1.51 -3.54
CA ALA A 124 -12.63 -0.10 -3.19
C ALA A 124 -11.19 0.36 -3.35
N LEU A 125 -11.03 1.56 -3.92
CA LEU A 125 -9.74 2.17 -4.17
C LEU A 125 -9.70 3.58 -3.57
N VAL A 126 -8.57 3.93 -2.97
CA VAL A 126 -8.19 5.30 -2.61
C VAL A 126 -6.94 5.66 -3.40
N ILE A 127 -7.03 6.72 -4.19
CA ILE A 127 -5.98 7.18 -5.09
C ILE A 127 -5.49 8.53 -4.58
N GLU A 128 -4.24 8.56 -4.13
CA GLU A 128 -3.56 9.77 -3.72
C GLU A 128 -2.92 10.47 -4.92
N ILE A 129 -3.22 11.75 -5.07
CA ILE A 129 -2.79 12.52 -6.24
C ILE A 129 -2.13 13.80 -5.78
N LEU A 130 -0.99 14.12 -6.39
CA LEU A 130 -0.32 15.40 -6.26
C LEU A 130 -0.12 16.00 -7.65
N THR A 131 -0.92 17.01 -7.96
CA THR A 131 -1.00 17.57 -9.31
C THR A 131 -0.89 19.09 -9.30
N ASP A 132 -0.31 19.66 -10.35
CA ASP A 132 -0.34 21.09 -10.63
C ASP A 132 -1.66 21.55 -11.29
N ASN A 133 -2.49 20.60 -11.74
CA ASN A 133 -3.75 20.86 -12.43
C ASN A 133 -4.80 19.78 -12.15
N THR A 134 -5.63 20.01 -11.14
CA THR A 134 -6.69 19.08 -10.72
C THR A 134 -7.67 18.71 -11.84
N ARG A 135 -8.00 19.64 -12.75
CA ARG A 135 -8.99 19.35 -13.83
C ARG A 135 -8.44 18.38 -14.86
N ARG A 136 -7.17 18.54 -15.26
CA ARG A 136 -6.48 17.63 -16.17
C ARG A 136 -6.46 16.23 -15.57
N THR A 137 -5.94 16.12 -14.35
CA THR A 137 -5.76 14.83 -13.68
C THR A 137 -7.10 14.15 -13.42
N GLN A 138 -8.14 14.89 -13.03
CA GLN A 138 -9.47 14.31 -12.85
C GLN A 138 -10.02 13.66 -14.13
N GLN A 139 -9.83 14.30 -15.29
CA GLN A 139 -10.29 13.76 -16.57
C GLN A 139 -9.50 12.51 -16.95
N GLU A 140 -8.18 12.54 -16.76
CA GLU A 140 -7.30 11.42 -17.01
C GLU A 140 -7.67 10.21 -16.13
N ILE A 141 -7.74 10.40 -14.81
CA ILE A 141 -8.11 9.34 -13.86
C ILE A 141 -9.49 8.77 -14.16
N ARG A 142 -10.49 9.60 -14.49
CA ARG A 142 -11.81 9.12 -14.93
C ARG A 142 -11.73 8.25 -16.17
N LEU A 143 -10.93 8.65 -17.15
CA LEU A 143 -10.75 7.87 -18.38
C LEU A 143 -10.08 6.53 -18.07
N LEU A 144 -9.00 6.52 -17.29
CA LEU A 144 -8.28 5.31 -16.90
C LEU A 144 -9.18 4.34 -16.14
N LEU A 145 -9.94 4.83 -15.15
CA LEU A 145 -10.90 4.03 -14.39
C LEU A 145 -11.98 3.43 -15.31
N SER A 146 -12.61 4.27 -16.15
CA SER A 146 -13.72 3.83 -17.01
C SER A 146 -13.32 2.76 -18.04
N ARG A 147 -12.08 2.81 -18.56
CA ARG A 147 -11.56 1.81 -19.50
C ARG A 147 -11.29 0.46 -18.84
N ASN A 148 -11.06 0.44 -17.53
CA ASN A 148 -10.72 -0.74 -16.75
C ASN A 148 -11.84 -1.14 -15.77
N GLY A 149 -13.10 -0.84 -16.10
CA GLY A 149 -14.26 -1.30 -15.34
C GLY A 149 -14.45 -0.64 -13.96
N ALA A 150 -13.80 0.50 -13.71
CA ALA A 150 -13.85 1.21 -12.45
C ALA A 150 -14.54 2.58 -12.56
N VAL A 151 -15.07 3.09 -11.44
CA VAL A 151 -15.81 4.36 -11.39
C VAL A 151 -15.47 5.13 -10.12
N ILE A 152 -15.22 6.44 -10.26
CA ILE A 152 -15.03 7.35 -9.12
C ILE A 152 -16.32 7.41 -8.28
N THR A 153 -16.18 7.30 -6.96
CA THR A 153 -17.29 7.40 -6.01
C THR A 153 -16.78 7.87 -4.66
N ASP A 154 -17.51 8.80 -4.02
CA ASP A 154 -17.21 9.25 -2.65
C ASP A 154 -17.63 8.20 -1.60
N GLY A 155 -18.41 7.20 -2.01
CA GLY A 155 -19.07 6.23 -1.14
C GLY A 155 -18.19 5.09 -0.61
N VAL A 156 -16.87 5.13 -0.80
CA VAL A 156 -15.96 4.08 -0.27
C VAL A 156 -14.95 4.60 0.74
N ARG A 157 -14.88 5.91 0.98
CA ARG A 157 -13.91 6.48 1.92
C ARG A 157 -14.05 5.94 3.34
N HIS A 158 -15.26 5.59 3.77
CA HIS A 158 -15.53 5.01 5.10
C HIS A 158 -15.07 3.56 5.24
N LEU A 159 -14.63 2.91 4.16
CA LEU A 159 -14.08 1.55 4.19
C LEU A 159 -12.59 1.56 4.56
N PHE A 160 -11.98 2.74 4.67
CA PHE A 160 -10.56 2.90 4.99
C PHE A 160 -10.38 3.78 6.22
N ASP A 161 -9.53 3.33 7.13
CA ASP A 161 -9.08 4.11 8.26
C ASP A 161 -7.74 4.78 7.94
N GLN A 162 -7.62 6.06 8.29
CA GLN A 162 -6.35 6.79 8.19
C GLN A 162 -5.49 6.43 9.40
N LYS A 163 -4.37 5.77 9.16
CA LYS A 163 -3.42 5.36 10.20
C LYS A 163 -2.04 5.92 9.90
N GLY A 164 -1.31 6.25 10.97
CA GLY A 164 0.13 6.46 10.88
C GLY A 164 0.81 5.10 10.79
N VAL A 165 1.64 4.89 9.77
CA VAL A 165 2.40 3.66 9.57
C VAL A 165 3.88 4.00 9.64
N VAL A 166 4.60 3.30 10.53
CA VAL A 166 6.06 3.33 10.60
C VAL A 166 6.56 1.98 10.11
N THR A 167 7.19 1.98 8.94
CA THR A 167 7.87 0.78 8.41
C THR A 167 9.28 0.77 8.96
N VAL A 168 9.63 -0.30 9.64
CA VAL A 168 10.95 -0.49 10.23
C VAL A 168 11.61 -1.76 9.72
N LYS A 169 12.93 -1.75 9.78
CA LYS A 169 13.79 -2.92 9.57
C LYS A 169 14.73 -3.04 10.76
N ASP A 170 15.15 -4.26 11.06
CA ASP A 170 16.19 -4.45 12.07
C ASP A 170 17.53 -3.95 11.52
N ARG A 171 18.22 -3.10 12.31
CA ARG A 171 19.56 -2.58 11.99
C ARG A 171 20.60 -3.70 11.89
N GLU A 172 20.41 -4.79 12.61
CA GLU A 172 21.37 -5.90 12.67
C GLU A 172 21.01 -7.08 11.74
N GLN A 173 19.95 -6.96 10.92
CA GLN A 173 19.40 -8.07 10.13
C GLN A 173 19.09 -9.32 10.98
N ARG A 174 18.89 -9.15 12.29
CA ARG A 174 18.26 -10.20 13.09
C ARG A 174 16.78 -10.18 12.75
N SER A 175 16.21 -11.35 12.54
CA SER A 175 14.76 -11.46 12.45
C SER A 175 14.19 -11.10 13.81
N VAL A 176 13.60 -9.91 13.92
CA VAL A 176 12.77 -9.55 15.08
C VAL A 176 11.52 -10.41 14.97
N SER A 177 11.31 -11.30 15.93
CA SER A 177 10.10 -12.13 15.91
C SER A 177 8.85 -11.25 16.07
N LEU A 178 7.73 -11.68 15.51
CA LEU A 178 6.45 -10.98 15.66
C LEU A 178 6.11 -10.71 17.13
N GLU A 179 6.41 -11.67 18.02
CA GLU A 179 6.20 -11.51 19.47
C GLU A 179 6.99 -10.32 20.04
N GLN A 180 8.28 -10.20 19.68
CA GLN A 180 9.10 -9.06 20.10
C GLN A 180 8.61 -7.76 19.47
N ALA A 181 8.20 -7.79 18.20
CA ALA A 181 7.66 -6.62 17.52
C ALA A 181 6.39 -6.10 18.22
N LEU A 182 5.51 -7.00 18.66
CA LEU A 182 4.30 -6.65 19.43
C LEU A 182 4.63 -6.04 20.80
N GLU A 183 5.64 -6.56 21.49
CA GLU A 183 6.12 -5.96 22.75
C GLU A 183 6.63 -4.52 22.52
N LEU A 184 7.47 -4.33 21.50
CA LEU A 184 7.97 -3.01 21.11
C LEU A 184 6.85 -2.06 20.70
N ALA A 185 5.81 -2.57 20.03
CA ALA A 185 4.64 -1.79 19.62
C ALA A 185 3.91 -1.21 20.82
N VAL A 186 3.66 -2.02 21.85
CA VAL A 186 2.98 -1.58 23.08
C VAL A 186 3.78 -0.48 23.78
N GLU A 187 5.10 -0.63 23.87
CA GLU A 187 5.97 0.39 24.47
C GLU A 187 6.02 1.69 23.63
N ALA A 188 6.07 1.54 22.31
CA ALA A 188 6.05 2.65 21.37
C ALA A 188 4.71 3.40 21.38
N GLY A 189 3.62 2.71 21.68
CA GLY A 189 2.25 3.23 21.55
C GLY A 189 1.67 3.02 20.16
N ALA A 190 2.14 2.01 19.44
CA ALA A 190 1.50 1.50 18.23
C ALA A 190 0.31 0.60 18.60
N GLU A 191 -0.74 0.68 17.80
CA GLU A 191 -1.99 -0.06 17.97
C GLU A 191 -1.89 -1.49 17.41
N ASP A 192 -1.11 -1.66 16.33
CA ASP A 192 -1.01 -2.94 15.63
C ASP A 192 0.37 -3.08 14.94
N VAL A 193 0.75 -4.31 14.61
CA VAL A 193 1.97 -4.65 13.88
C VAL A 193 1.64 -5.61 12.75
N GLN A 194 2.09 -5.27 11.54
CA GLN A 194 1.92 -6.10 10.36
C GLN A 194 3.28 -6.47 9.77
N GLU A 195 3.44 -7.74 9.41
CA GLU A 195 4.58 -8.22 8.63
C GLU A 195 4.34 -7.90 7.16
N SER A 196 5.36 -7.40 6.47
CA SER A 196 5.32 -7.05 5.06
C SER A 196 6.70 -7.30 4.44
N GLU A 197 6.80 -7.15 3.13
CA GLU A 197 8.05 -7.29 2.39
C GLU A 197 8.33 -5.97 1.69
N ASP A 198 9.60 -5.55 1.66
CA ASP A 198 10.02 -4.38 0.88
C ASP A 198 10.22 -4.72 -0.61
N GLU A 199 10.64 -3.74 -1.41
CA GLU A 199 10.86 -3.90 -2.85
C GLU A 199 11.94 -4.95 -3.18
N GLU A 200 12.78 -5.33 -2.21
CA GLU A 200 13.82 -6.35 -2.34
C GLU A 200 13.40 -7.70 -1.77
N GLU A 201 12.11 -7.91 -1.50
CA GLU A 201 11.53 -9.12 -0.89
C GLU A 201 12.11 -9.39 0.52
N GLN A 202 12.57 -8.36 1.24
CA GLN A 202 13.07 -8.50 2.60
C GLN A 202 11.96 -8.21 3.61
N GLU A 203 11.89 -9.05 4.66
CA GLU A 203 10.92 -8.91 5.74
C GLU A 203 11.07 -7.54 6.43
N VAL A 204 9.97 -6.81 6.50
CA VAL A 204 9.84 -5.52 7.20
C VAL A 204 8.62 -5.55 8.10
N LEU A 205 8.67 -4.74 9.17
CA LEU A 205 7.58 -4.62 10.13
C LEU A 205 6.92 -3.26 9.97
N LYS A 206 5.60 -3.25 9.87
CA LYS A 206 4.77 -2.04 9.82
C LYS A 206 4.08 -1.85 11.15
N PHE A 207 4.42 -0.80 11.86
CA PHE A 207 3.78 -0.40 13.12
C PHE A 207 2.68 0.61 12.82
N LEU A 208 1.42 0.23 13.07
CA LEU A 208 0.25 1.07 12.84
C LEU A 208 -0.09 1.83 14.11
N CYS A 209 -0.47 3.10 13.98
CA CYS A 209 -0.85 3.95 15.10
C CYS A 209 -1.83 5.04 14.66
N ASP A 210 -2.40 5.77 15.61
CA ASP A 210 -3.12 6.99 15.28
C ASP A 210 -2.17 8.03 14.65
N VAL A 211 -2.65 8.76 13.63
CA VAL A 211 -1.86 9.76 12.90
C VAL A 211 -1.29 10.83 13.84
N SER A 212 -1.99 11.14 14.94
CA SER A 212 -1.55 12.13 15.94
C SER A 212 -0.30 11.72 16.71
N VAL A 213 -0.03 10.42 16.86
CA VAL A 213 1.11 9.88 17.63
C VAL A 213 2.25 9.35 16.75
N LEU A 214 2.11 9.38 15.43
CA LEU A 214 3.08 8.86 14.45
C LEU A 214 4.53 9.28 14.75
N HIS A 215 4.76 10.56 15.04
CA HIS A 215 6.10 11.09 15.33
C HIS A 215 6.68 10.56 16.64
N GLN A 216 5.84 10.33 17.64
CA GLN A 216 6.25 9.78 18.93
C GLN A 216 6.61 8.31 18.80
N VAL A 217 5.77 7.54 18.10
CA VAL A 217 5.98 6.11 17.83
C VAL A 217 7.30 5.91 17.10
N ARG A 218 7.53 6.63 16.00
CA ARG A 218 8.81 6.59 15.25
C ARG A 218 10.02 6.81 16.15
N LYS A 219 10.02 7.88 16.95
CA LYS A 219 11.15 8.22 17.82
C LYS A 219 11.45 7.14 18.86
N LYS A 220 10.41 6.50 19.41
CA LYS A 220 10.58 5.42 20.38
C LYS A 220 11.14 4.17 19.71
N LEU A 221 10.64 3.80 18.53
CA LEU A 221 11.17 2.68 17.75
C LEU A 221 12.65 2.91 17.40
N ASP A 222 13.01 4.11 16.97
CA ASP A 222 14.42 4.46 16.70
C ASP A 222 15.31 4.39 17.96
N ALA A 223 14.77 4.73 19.14
CA ALA A 223 15.47 4.64 20.42
C ALA A 223 15.61 3.19 20.93
N GLN A 224 14.68 2.31 20.54
CA GLN A 224 14.72 0.87 20.81
C GLN A 224 15.67 0.11 19.86
N GLY A 225 16.34 0.80 18.95
CA GLY A 225 17.35 0.21 18.06
C GLY A 225 16.82 -0.22 16.69
N LEU A 226 15.52 -0.03 16.42
CA LEU A 226 14.95 -0.29 15.10
C LEU A 226 15.36 0.82 14.11
N GLN A 227 15.46 0.47 12.82
CA GLN A 227 15.66 1.46 11.76
C GLN A 227 14.33 1.78 11.11
N SER A 228 13.81 2.97 11.35
CA SER A 228 12.66 3.48 10.61
C SER A 228 13.05 3.72 9.15
N LEU A 229 12.52 2.91 8.23
CA LEU A 229 12.68 3.08 6.79
C LEU A 229 11.79 4.21 6.30
N SER A 230 10.50 4.14 6.65
CA SER A 230 9.50 5.13 6.28
C SER A 230 8.52 5.37 7.43
N ALA A 231 7.98 6.58 7.50
CA ALA A 231 6.90 6.92 8.41
C ALA A 231 5.94 7.87 7.69
N GLY A 232 4.67 7.51 7.60
CA GLY A 232 3.68 8.30 6.87
C GLY A 232 2.25 7.96 7.22
N LEU A 233 1.32 8.73 6.66
CA LEU A 233 -0.09 8.39 6.69
C LEU A 233 -0.36 7.35 5.59
N GLU A 234 -1.10 6.30 5.95
CA GLU A 234 -1.62 5.31 5.02
C GLU A 234 -3.12 5.08 5.26
N PHE A 235 -3.80 4.58 4.23
CA PHE A 235 -5.22 4.19 4.31
C PHE A 235 -5.30 2.68 4.43
N ILE A 236 -5.73 2.20 5.60
CA ILE A 236 -5.85 0.77 5.89
C ILE A 236 -7.30 0.34 5.66
N PRO A 237 -7.56 -0.67 4.82
CA PRO A 237 -8.92 -1.14 4.59
C PRO A 237 -9.49 -1.86 5.82
N ASN A 238 -10.72 -1.53 6.19
CA ASN A 238 -11.43 -2.14 7.32
C ASN A 238 -11.96 -3.54 6.97
N THR A 239 -12.18 -3.80 5.68
CA THR A 239 -12.68 -5.06 5.15
C THR A 239 -12.05 -5.35 3.80
N THR A 240 -11.55 -6.57 3.61
CA THR A 240 -11.02 -7.03 2.32
C THR A 240 -12.10 -7.67 1.45
N VAL A 241 -11.85 -7.76 0.15
CA VAL A 241 -12.68 -8.48 -0.82
C VAL A 241 -11.84 -9.49 -1.59
N GLU A 242 -12.37 -10.69 -1.73
CA GLU A 242 -11.80 -11.70 -2.61
C GLU A 242 -12.39 -11.53 -4.02
N LEU A 243 -11.51 -11.55 -5.02
CA LEU A 243 -11.88 -11.40 -6.42
C LEU A 243 -11.79 -12.74 -7.15
N SER A 244 -12.63 -12.94 -8.15
CA SER A 244 -12.42 -14.04 -9.11
C SER A 244 -11.14 -13.84 -9.92
N GLU A 245 -10.60 -14.88 -10.55
CA GLU A 245 -9.38 -14.77 -11.35
C GLU A 245 -9.48 -13.73 -12.48
N GLU A 246 -10.65 -13.60 -13.09
CA GLU A 246 -10.91 -12.62 -14.16
C GLU A 246 -10.91 -11.18 -13.60
N GLU A 247 -11.61 -10.96 -12.48
CA GLU A 247 -11.65 -9.67 -11.80
C GLU A 247 -10.30 -9.27 -11.22
N MET A 248 -9.52 -10.24 -10.75
CA MET A 248 -8.16 -10.02 -10.26
C MET A 248 -7.26 -9.52 -11.38
N LYS A 249 -7.28 -10.19 -12.55
CA LYS A 249 -6.53 -9.74 -13.74
C LYS A 249 -6.89 -8.32 -14.16
N GLN A 250 -8.19 -8.01 -14.20
CA GLN A 250 -8.66 -6.66 -14.53
C GLN A 250 -8.22 -5.62 -13.49
N SER A 251 -8.26 -5.97 -12.21
CA SER A 251 -7.84 -5.09 -11.13
C SER A 251 -6.33 -4.85 -11.15
N SER A 252 -5.53 -5.89 -11.42
CA SER A 252 -4.08 -5.74 -11.59
C SER A 252 -3.74 -4.84 -12.77
N GLU A 253 -4.43 -4.98 -13.92
CA GLU A 253 -4.24 -4.07 -15.06
C GLU A 253 -4.61 -2.63 -14.71
N LEU A 254 -5.73 -2.41 -14.00
CA LEU A 254 -6.13 -1.10 -13.51
C LEU A 254 -5.07 -0.46 -12.62
N LEU A 255 -4.56 -1.20 -11.63
CA LEU A 255 -3.53 -0.73 -10.70
C LEU A 255 -2.24 -0.36 -11.43
N MET A 256 -1.81 -1.19 -12.39
CA MET A 256 -0.64 -0.89 -13.23
C MET A 256 -0.83 0.40 -14.03
N VAL A 257 -1.99 0.57 -14.68
CA VAL A 257 -2.27 1.74 -15.51
C VAL A 257 -2.36 3.02 -14.67
N LEU A 258 -2.97 2.95 -13.49
CA LEU A 258 -3.01 4.07 -12.54
C LEU A 258 -1.62 4.40 -11.99
N GLY A 259 -0.81 3.38 -11.67
CA GLY A 259 0.58 3.57 -11.21
C GLY A 259 1.50 4.17 -12.27
N ASN A 260 1.13 4.08 -13.55
CA ASN A 260 1.84 4.76 -14.64
C ASN A 260 1.45 6.23 -14.81
N CYS A 261 0.42 6.71 -14.11
CA CYS A 261 -0.02 8.10 -14.19
C CYS A 261 0.92 8.98 -13.36
N GLN A 262 1.47 10.01 -14.00
CA GLN A 262 2.47 10.88 -13.40
C GLN A 262 1.98 11.58 -12.12
N ASP A 263 0.69 11.92 -12.03
CA ASP A 263 0.16 12.67 -10.90
C ASP A 263 -0.24 11.76 -9.70
N VAL A 264 -0.26 10.43 -9.88
CA VAL A 264 -0.62 9.47 -8.84
C VAL A 264 0.60 9.17 -7.98
N ILE A 265 0.45 9.29 -6.66
CA ILE A 265 1.52 9.03 -5.70
C ILE A 265 1.40 7.62 -5.14
N ARG A 266 0.19 7.28 -4.69
CA ARG A 266 -0.11 6.02 -4.01
C ARG A 266 -1.52 5.59 -4.34
N ILE A 267 -1.71 4.28 -4.35
CA ILE A 267 -3.01 3.64 -4.52
C ILE A 267 -3.16 2.67 -3.36
N TYR A 268 -4.27 2.78 -2.66
CA TYR A 268 -4.69 1.83 -1.64
C TYR A 268 -5.92 1.11 -2.14
N ASP A 269 -5.96 -0.19 -1.93
CA ASP A 269 -7.09 -1.02 -2.27
C ASP A 269 -7.43 -1.95 -1.11
N ASN A 270 -8.56 -2.65 -1.23
CA ASN A 270 -9.00 -3.62 -0.25
C ASN A 270 -9.08 -5.04 -0.83
N ILE A 271 -8.29 -5.33 -1.87
CA ILE A 271 -8.26 -6.65 -2.51
C ILE A 271 -7.36 -7.56 -1.68
N GLN A 272 -7.74 -8.83 -1.55
CA GLN A 272 -7.00 -9.85 -0.82
C GLN A 272 -6.09 -10.69 -1.73
#